data_AF-A0A533YFM5-F1
#
_entry.id   AF-A0A533YFM5-F1
#
_cell.length_a   1.000
_cell.length_b   1.000
_cell.length_c   1.000
_cell.angle_alpha   90.00
_cell.angle_beta   90.00
_cell.angle_gamma   90.00
#
_symmetry.space_group_name_H-M   'P 1'
#
loop_
_entity.id
_entity.type
_entity.pdbx_description
1 polymer ?
#
loop_
_entity_poly.entity_id
_entity_poly.type
_entity_poly.pdbx_seq_one_letter_code
_entity_poly.pdbx_strand_id
1 'polypeptide(L)'
;LVNLAAAEGHPSEVMDMSFANQFMSQLRIVNAHKNGDRLENKVYDIPVEQDQEIAEVKLRTMGYKIDKLTSEQRKYAEDYSAGT
;
A
#
# COMPACT_ATOMS: atom_id res chain seq x y z
N LEU A 1 19.39 -0.69 -17.46
CA LEU A 1 18.78 -1.66 -16.52
C LEU A 1 19.26 -3.05 -16.88
N VAL A 2 20.32 -3.54 -16.23
CA VAL A 2 20.95 -4.83 -16.61
C VAL A 2 20.03 -6.03 -16.36
N ASN A 3 19.21 -5.98 -15.31
CA ASN A 3 18.21 -7.01 -14.99
C ASN A 3 17.07 -7.09 -16.03
N LEU A 4 16.68 -5.97 -16.64
CA LEU A 4 15.69 -5.97 -17.74
C LEU A 4 16.33 -6.29 -19.09
N ALA A 5 17.61 -5.94 -19.30
CA ALA A 5 18.28 -6.08 -20.59
C ALA A 5 18.96 -7.45 -20.78
N ALA A 6 19.41 -8.07 -19.70
CA ALA A 6 20.14 -9.35 -19.71
C ALA A 6 19.39 -10.48 -18.97
N ALA A 7 18.17 -10.23 -18.48
CA ALA A 7 17.28 -11.18 -17.84
C ALA A 7 15.82 -10.71 -17.99
N GLU A 8 14.90 -11.16 -17.12
CA GLU A 8 13.45 -10.92 -17.24
C GLU A 8 12.91 -9.81 -16.31
N GLY A 9 13.79 -9.04 -15.66
CA GLY A 9 13.38 -8.04 -14.67
C GLY A 9 12.91 -8.66 -13.36
N HIS A 10 11.93 -8.03 -12.70
CA HIS A 10 11.37 -8.53 -11.44
C HIS A 10 10.28 -9.57 -11.71
N PRO A 11 10.19 -10.64 -10.88
CA PRO A 11 9.10 -11.61 -10.97
C PRO A 11 7.72 -10.95 -10.84
N SER A 12 6.72 -11.54 -11.49
CA SER A 12 5.33 -11.08 -11.43
C SER A 12 4.79 -10.94 -10.01
N GLU A 13 5.26 -11.80 -9.09
CA GLU A 13 4.88 -11.78 -7.66
C GLU A 13 5.30 -10.51 -6.91
N VAL A 14 6.27 -9.76 -7.43
CA VAL A 14 6.74 -8.49 -6.87
C VAL A 14 6.19 -7.31 -7.68
N MET A 15 6.04 -7.49 -8.99
CA MET A 15 5.51 -6.46 -9.89
C MET A 15 4.01 -6.24 -9.72
N ASP A 16 3.25 -7.22 -9.23
CA ASP A 16 1.81 -7.10 -9.01
C ASP A 16 1.45 -5.97 -8.03
N MET A 17 2.19 -5.83 -6.93
CA MET A 17 2.02 -4.73 -5.97
C MET A 17 2.35 -3.37 -6.60
N SER A 18 3.38 -3.31 -7.44
CA SER A 18 3.75 -2.08 -8.16
C SER A 18 2.67 -1.65 -9.14
N PHE A 19 2.13 -2.59 -9.92
CA PHE A 19 1.06 -2.33 -10.87
C PHE A 19 -0.27 -2.02 -10.18
N ALA A 20 -0.56 -2.65 -9.03
CA ALA A 20 -1.72 -2.29 -8.21
C ALA A 20 -1.63 -0.83 -7.73
N ASN A 21 -0.46 -0.39 -7.26
CA ASN A 21 -0.25 1.00 -6.85
C ASN A 21 -0.45 1.98 -8.02
N GLN A 22 0.07 1.65 -9.20
CA GLN A 22 -0.13 2.45 -10.41
C GLN A 22 -1.61 2.54 -10.82
N PHE A 23 -2.32 1.41 -10.81
CA PHE A 23 -3.74 1.35 -11.13
C PHE A 23 -4.60 2.16 -10.16
N MET A 24 -4.39 2.00 -8.85
CA MET A 24 -5.09 2.77 -7.82
C MET A 24 -4.81 4.27 -7.93
N SER A 25 -3.58 4.65 -8.26
CA SER A 25 -3.21 6.05 -8.50
C SER A 25 -3.94 6.64 -9.71
N GLN A 26 -4.08 5.87 -10.80
CA GLN A 26 -4.87 6.28 -11.97
C GLN A 26 -6.36 6.43 -11.62
N LEU A 27 -6.92 5.51 -10.84
CA LEU A 27 -8.30 5.62 -10.36
C LEU A 27 -8.52 6.87 -9.51
N ARG A 28 -7.56 7.23 -8.65
CA ARG A 28 -7.63 8.45 -7.84
C ARG A 28 -7.66 9.71 -8.72
N ILE A 29 -6.84 9.76 -9.77
CA ILE A 29 -6.86 10.89 -10.72
C ILE A 29 -8.20 10.97 -11.44
N VAL A 30 -8.73 9.84 -11.92
CA VAL A 30 -10.03 9.78 -12.59
C VAL A 30 -11.16 10.20 -11.65
N ASN A 31 -11.13 9.77 -10.40
CA ASN A 31 -12.15 10.11 -9.41
C ASN A 31 -12.08 11.57 -8.99
N ALA A 32 -10.88 12.12 -8.78
CA ALA A 32 -10.67 13.54 -8.54
C ALA A 32 -11.28 14.38 -9.68
N HIS A 33 -11.01 14.01 -10.93
CA HIS A 33 -11.60 14.67 -12.08
C HIS A 33 -13.15 14.60 -12.09
N LYS A 34 -13.73 13.43 -11.82
CA LYS A 34 -15.19 13.23 -11.75
C LYS A 34 -15.86 14.05 -10.64
N ASN A 35 -15.17 14.24 -9.52
CA ASN A 35 -15.66 15.01 -8.37
C ASN A 35 -15.48 16.52 -8.54
N GLY A 36 -14.80 16.97 -9.60
CA GLY A 36 -14.46 18.38 -9.80
C GLY A 36 -13.26 18.85 -8.98
N ASP A 37 -12.52 17.92 -8.37
CA ASP A 37 -11.29 18.23 -7.65
C ASP A 37 -10.19 18.60 -8.65
N ARG A 38 -9.51 19.74 -8.40
CA ARG A 38 -8.40 20.19 -9.25
C ARG A 38 -7.08 19.80 -8.62
N LEU A 39 -6.39 18.85 -9.26
CA LEU A 39 -5.00 18.55 -8.94
C LEU A 39 -4.10 19.67 -9.49
N GLU A 40 -3.13 20.08 -8.69
CA GLU A 40 -2.07 21.02 -9.06
C GLU A 40 -0.97 20.29 -9.83
N ASN A 41 -0.13 21.04 -10.55
CA ASN A 41 1.04 20.50 -11.23
C ASN A 41 2.17 20.25 -10.22
N LYS A 42 1.98 19.24 -9.36
CA LYS A 42 2.97 18.79 -8.37
C LYS A 42 3.00 17.27 -8.29
N VAL A 43 4.04 16.74 -7.68
CA VAL A 43 4.13 15.32 -7.35
C VAL A 43 3.29 15.07 -6.11
N TYR A 44 2.47 14.02 -6.16
CA TYR A 44 1.64 13.57 -5.05
C TYR A 44 2.13 12.22 -4.56
N ASP A 45 2.30 12.10 -3.25
CA ASP A 45 2.60 10.81 -2.63
C ASP A 45 1.36 9.91 -2.61
N ILE A 46 1.63 8.61 -2.59
CA ILE A 46 0.61 7.59 -2.37
C ILE A 46 0.24 7.62 -0.86
N PRO A 47 -1.06 7.74 -0.51
CA PRO A 47 -1.52 7.64 0.86
C PRO A 47 -1.16 6.28 1.46
N VAL A 48 -0.80 6.29 2.74
CA VAL A 48 -0.43 5.08 3.48
C VAL A 48 -1.57 4.06 3.44
N GLU A 49 -2.82 4.51 3.45
CA GLU A 49 -4.00 3.65 3.42
C GLU A 49 -4.09 2.84 2.12
N GLN A 50 -3.71 3.43 0.98
CA GLN A 50 -3.68 2.72 -0.30
C GLN A 50 -2.61 1.62 -0.29
N ASP A 51 -1.43 1.92 0.26
CA ASP A 51 -0.33 0.97 0.30
C ASP A 51 -0.64 -0.20 1.26
N GLN A 52 -1.27 0.11 2.40
CA GLN A 52 -1.78 -0.89 3.34
C GLN A 52 -2.87 -1.77 2.71
N GLU A 53 -3.81 -1.18 1.96
CA GLU A 53 -4.85 -1.94 1.25
C GLU A 53 -4.23 -2.95 0.27
N ILE A 54 -3.24 -2.55 -0.52
CA ILE A 54 -2.54 -3.43 -1.46
C ILE A 54 -1.82 -4.56 -0.72
N ALA A 55 -1.12 -4.23 0.37
CA ALA A 55 -0.43 -5.23 1.19
C ALA A 55 -1.41 -6.25 1.81
N GLU A 56 -2.55 -5.78 2.35
CA GLU A 56 -3.59 -6.64 2.90
C GLU A 56 -4.20 -7.56 1.83
N VAL A 57 -4.47 -7.03 0.64
CA VAL A 57 -4.99 -7.82 -0.49
C VAL A 57 -3.98 -8.88 -0.89
N LYS A 58 -2.70 -8.53 -1.03
CA LYS A 58 -1.62 -9.48 -1.37
C LYS A 58 -1.51 -10.62 -0.35
N LEU A 59 -1.50 -10.29 0.95
CA LEU A 59 -1.45 -11.31 1.99
C LEU A 59 -2.67 -12.23 1.95
N ARG A 60 -3.85 -11.67 1.71
CA ARG A 60 -5.10 -12.43 1.58
C ARG A 60 -5.09 -13.37 0.39
N THR A 61 -4.60 -12.95 -0.78
CA THR A 61 -4.53 -13.82 -1.97
C THR A 61 -3.51 -14.94 -1.80
N MET A 62 -2.48 -14.73 -0.98
CA MET A 62 -1.52 -15.75 -0.57
C MET A 62 -2.05 -16.68 0.56
N GLY A 63 -3.26 -16.43 1.08
CA GLY A 63 -3.88 -17.24 2.14
C GLY A 63 -3.43 -16.88 3.55
N TYR A 64 -2.67 -15.80 3.73
CA TYR A 64 -2.27 -15.31 5.05
C TYR A 64 -3.39 -14.49 5.71
N LYS A 65 -3.39 -14.48 7.04
CA LYS A 65 -4.28 -13.65 7.87
C LYS A 65 -3.43 -12.80 8.79
N ILE A 66 -3.78 -11.53 8.91
CA ILE A 66 -3.20 -10.60 9.88
C ILE A 66 -4.04 -10.71 11.16
N ASP A 67 -3.39 -10.95 12.28
CA ASP A 67 -4.02 -10.95 13.59
C ASP A 67 -4.39 -9.52 14.01
N LYS A 68 -5.23 -9.41 15.05
CA LYS A 68 -5.62 -8.11 15.60
C LYS A 68 -5.17 -8.07 17.05
N LEU A 69 -4.50 -6.99 17.42
CA LEU A 69 -4.15 -6.74 18.81
C LEU A 69 -5.40 -6.84 19.69
N THR A 70 -5.27 -7.50 20.83
CA THR A 70 -6.31 -7.47 21.87
C THR A 70 -6.38 -6.07 22.48
N SER A 71 -7.46 -5.77 23.19
CA SER A 71 -7.59 -4.50 23.90
C SER A 71 -6.48 -4.31 24.94
N GLU A 72 -6.04 -5.41 25.57
CA GLU A 72 -4.93 -5.41 26.52
C GLU A 72 -3.59 -5.13 25.84
N GLN A 73 -3.32 -5.74 24.68
CA GLN A 73 -2.10 -5.51 23.90
C GLN A 73 -2.02 -4.07 23.38
N ARG A 74 -3.14 -3.50 22.91
CA ARG A 74 -3.20 -2.08 22.52
C ARG A 74 -2.90 -1.17 23.71
N LYS A 75 -3.56 -1.42 24.84
CA LYS A 75 -3.34 -0.64 26.06
C LYS A 75 -1.88 -0.70 26.50
N TYR A 76 -1.26 -1.88 26.47
CA TYR A 76 0.15 -2.03 26.79
C TYR A 76 1.07 -1.26 25.84
N ALA A 77 0.80 -1.27 24.53
CA ALA A 77 1.60 -0.57 23.53
C ALA A 77 1.52 0.97 23.64
N GLU A 78 0.40 1.50 24.14
CA GLU A 78 0.15 2.93 24.27
C GLU A 78 0.49 3.49 25.67
N ASP A 79 0.72 2.62 26.66
CA ASP A 79 0.97 3.01 28.05
C ASP A 79 2.45 3.32 28.30
N TYR A 80 2.78 4.61 28.33
CA TYR A 80 4.11 5.13 28.66
C TYR A 80 4.59 4.79 30.08
N SER A 81 3.70 4.42 31.00
CA SER A 81 4.05 4.04 32.38
C SER A 81 4.44 2.57 32.54
N ALA A 82 4.14 1.75 31.52
CA ALA A 82 4.57 0.36 31.44
C ALA A 82 6.00 0.20 30.88
N GLY A 83 6.72 1.32 30.66
CA GLY A 83 7.99 1.34 29.94
C GLY A 83 9.14 0.57 30.60
N THR A 84 9.83 -0.21 29.76
CA THR A 84 11.26 0.04 29.50
C THR A 84 11.42 1.18 28.50
#